data_AF-A0A5C8JN68-F1
#
_entry.id   AF-A0A5C8JN68-F1
#
_cell.length_a   1.000
_cell.length_b   1.000
_cell.length_c   1.000
_cell.angle_alpha   90.00
_cell.angle_beta   90.00
_cell.angle_gamma   90.00
#
_symmetry.space_group_name_H-M   'P 1'
#
loop_
_entity.id
_entity.type
_entity.pdbx_description
1 polymer ?
#
loop_
_entity_poly.entity_id
_entity_poly.type
_entity_poly.pdbx_seq_one_letter_code
_entity_poly.pdbx_strand_id
1 'polypeptide(L)'
;MSIAYADRPEPEDLHEWTARGFTVAEARRWIGGGFPLDTAERWRAGGVHTPDQALAWRTAGLSPYTVQPLLRAGMTPRDAVRWHELGYPHAEAAERHLAGERPGPRGWLRTLLRSRSPRPSALDGEQRETMRALLGGGVPAATARAYLDAGWTGAVAVSWAETGIDPAGAAVYRAIGFTPAEAAGLAGRGVDALGLMRDWWDAAIPRTEVAAWVVAGFSAADAARAREAGTTAEQAAVLRALRGD
;
A
#
# COMPACT_ATOMS: atom_id res chain seq x y z
N MET A 1 -10.09 45.33 -7.32
CA MET A 1 -9.37 44.06 -7.06
C MET A 1 -10.32 43.17 -6.28
N SER A 2 -11.08 42.32 -6.96
CA SER A 2 -12.07 41.41 -6.35
C SER A 2 -11.50 40.00 -6.44
N ILE A 3 -11.27 39.39 -5.29
CA ILE A 3 -10.72 38.03 -5.18
C ILE A 3 -11.82 37.07 -5.62
N ALA A 4 -11.51 36.27 -6.64
CA ALA A 4 -12.33 35.17 -7.10
C ALA A 4 -12.61 34.22 -5.92
N TYR A 5 -13.87 34.12 -5.52
CA TYR A 5 -14.32 33.01 -4.68
C TYR A 5 -14.11 31.74 -5.49
N ALA A 6 -13.24 30.87 -4.96
CA ALA A 6 -13.02 29.53 -5.45
C ALA A 6 -14.36 28.82 -5.65
N ASP A 7 -14.50 28.28 -6.86
CA ASP A 7 -15.40 27.24 -7.32
C ASP A 7 -15.72 26.24 -6.19
N ARG A 8 -16.77 26.53 -5.42
CA ARG A 8 -17.35 25.61 -4.46
C ARG A 8 -18.51 24.98 -5.23
N PRO A 9 -18.46 23.68 -5.57
CA PRO A 9 -19.52 23.07 -6.37
C PRO A 9 -20.86 23.31 -5.67
N GLU A 10 -21.83 23.86 -6.41
CA GLU A 10 -23.19 24.01 -5.88
C GLU A 10 -23.68 22.63 -5.41
N PRO A 11 -24.41 22.55 -4.28
CA PRO A 11 -24.94 21.27 -3.82
C PRO A 11 -25.81 20.67 -4.93
N GLU A 12 -25.37 19.53 -5.49
CA GLU A 12 -26.12 18.80 -6.52
C GLU A 12 -27.57 18.62 -6.06
N ASP A 13 -28.53 18.98 -6.93
CA ASP A 13 -29.95 18.91 -6.57
C ASP A 13 -30.35 17.43 -6.40
N LEU A 14 -30.95 17.10 -5.24
CA LEU A 14 -31.50 15.77 -4.96
C LEU A 14 -32.49 15.33 -6.04
N HIS A 15 -33.12 16.27 -6.74
CA HIS A 15 -33.96 15.99 -7.89
C HIS A 15 -33.21 15.20 -8.98
N GLU A 16 -31.98 15.59 -9.32
CA GLU A 16 -31.17 14.90 -10.35
C GLU A 16 -30.87 13.46 -9.93
N TRP A 17 -30.50 13.24 -8.67
CA TRP A 17 -30.27 11.91 -8.12
C TRP A 17 -31.51 11.02 -8.23
N THR A 18 -32.69 11.55 -7.88
CA THR A 18 -33.94 10.79 -8.00
C THR A 18 -34.34 10.49 -9.44
N ALA A 19 -34.08 11.41 -10.37
CA ALA A 19 -34.29 11.19 -11.80
C ALA A 19 -33.42 10.05 -12.35
N ARG A 20 -32.25 9.81 -11.74
CA ARG A 20 -31.35 8.68 -12.04
C ARG A 20 -31.66 7.40 -11.25
N GLY A 21 -32.80 7.37 -10.56
CA GLY A 21 -33.29 6.18 -9.88
C GLY A 21 -32.59 5.87 -8.55
N PHE A 22 -31.93 6.87 -7.93
CA PHE A 22 -31.55 6.79 -6.52
C PHE A 22 -32.74 7.21 -5.65
N THR A 23 -32.96 6.50 -4.55
CA THR A 23 -33.81 7.02 -3.48
C THR A 23 -33.14 8.23 -2.82
N VAL A 24 -33.92 9.13 -2.23
CA VAL A 24 -33.37 10.27 -1.48
C VAL A 24 -32.41 9.81 -0.37
N ALA A 25 -32.71 8.68 0.27
CA ALA A 25 -31.84 8.09 1.30
C ALA A 25 -30.51 7.58 0.71
N GLU A 26 -30.52 6.96 -0.47
CA GLU A 26 -29.28 6.58 -1.17
C GLU A 26 -28.49 7.80 -1.62
N ALA A 27 -29.14 8.78 -2.24
CA ALA A 27 -28.50 10.02 -2.68
C ALA A 27 -27.77 10.70 -1.51
N ARG A 28 -28.44 10.86 -0.37
CA ARG A 28 -27.82 11.41 0.85
C ARG A 28 -26.62 10.61 1.34
N ARG A 29 -26.65 9.28 1.24
CA ARG A 29 -25.51 8.44 1.61
C ARG A 29 -24.33 8.63 0.66
N TRP A 30 -24.55 8.64 -0.65
CA TRP A 30 -23.49 8.87 -1.64
C TRP A 30 -22.89 10.27 -1.54
N ILE A 31 -23.73 11.30 -1.41
CA ILE A 31 -23.30 12.69 -1.17
C ILE A 31 -22.52 12.79 0.15
N GLY A 32 -23.02 12.19 1.23
CA GLY A 32 -22.33 12.15 2.52
C GLY A 32 -20.98 11.44 2.46
N GLY A 33 -20.85 10.43 1.59
CA GLY A 33 -19.59 9.77 1.27
C GLY A 33 -18.67 10.53 0.30
N GLY A 34 -19.07 11.74 -0.14
CA GLY A 34 -18.28 12.58 -1.04
C GLY A 34 -18.23 12.08 -2.49
N PHE A 35 -19.20 11.26 -2.91
CA PHE A 35 -19.31 10.78 -4.28
C PHE A 35 -20.29 11.64 -5.08
N PRO A 36 -19.87 12.25 -6.20
CA PRO A 36 -20.78 12.94 -7.11
C PRO A 36 -21.67 11.94 -7.85
N LEU A 37 -22.83 12.39 -8.34
CA LEU A 37 -23.85 11.56 -8.98
C LEU A 37 -23.28 10.61 -10.05
N ASP A 38 -22.52 11.16 -11.00
CA ASP A 38 -21.92 10.39 -12.10
C ASP A 38 -21.00 9.27 -11.62
N THR A 39 -20.32 9.46 -10.48
CA THR A 39 -19.44 8.44 -9.91
C THR A 39 -20.25 7.36 -9.21
N ALA A 40 -21.29 7.75 -8.46
CA ALA A 40 -22.21 6.81 -7.81
C ALA A 40 -22.93 5.93 -8.85
N GLU A 41 -23.37 6.49 -9.97
CA GLU A 41 -23.97 5.74 -11.08
C GLU A 41 -23.02 4.68 -11.63
N ARG A 42 -21.75 5.04 -11.85
CA ARG A 42 -20.75 4.10 -12.38
C ARG A 42 -20.46 2.97 -11.40
N TRP A 43 -20.36 3.25 -10.10
CA TRP A 43 -20.22 2.22 -9.08
C TRP A 43 -21.42 1.28 -9.07
N ARG A 44 -22.64 1.84 -9.15
CA ARG A 44 -23.88 1.07 -9.23
C ARG A 44 -23.92 0.16 -10.47
N ALA A 45 -23.51 0.67 -11.62
CA ALA A 45 -23.41 -0.12 -12.86
C ALA A 45 -22.37 -1.24 -12.77
N GLY A 46 -21.31 -1.04 -11.98
CA GLY A 46 -20.31 -2.05 -11.65
C GLY A 46 -20.77 -3.12 -10.64
N GLY A 47 -21.93 -2.95 -10.01
CA GLY A 47 -22.48 -3.85 -8.98
C GLY A 47 -22.21 -3.42 -7.53
N VAL A 48 -21.73 -2.19 -7.31
CA VAL A 48 -21.47 -1.62 -5.99
C VAL A 48 -22.55 -0.60 -5.64
N HIS A 49 -23.40 -0.92 -4.67
CA HIS A 49 -24.63 -0.17 -4.39
C HIS A 49 -24.53 0.77 -3.19
N THR A 50 -23.44 0.72 -2.44
CA THR A 50 -23.24 1.53 -1.24
C THR A 50 -21.94 2.34 -1.33
N PRO A 51 -21.92 3.57 -0.81
CA PRO A 51 -20.71 4.39 -0.78
C PRO A 51 -19.60 3.74 0.05
N ASP A 52 -19.93 3.03 1.14
CA ASP A 52 -18.94 2.35 1.98
C ASP A 52 -18.19 1.26 1.18
N GLN A 53 -18.91 0.45 0.41
CA GLN A 53 -18.29 -0.53 -0.49
C GLN A 53 -17.47 0.14 -1.59
N ALA A 54 -17.99 1.21 -2.20
CA ALA A 54 -17.27 1.95 -3.24
C ALA A 54 -15.97 2.55 -2.72
N LEU A 55 -15.99 3.07 -1.49
CA LEU A 55 -14.82 3.57 -0.82
C LEU A 55 -13.82 2.44 -0.53
N ALA A 56 -14.27 1.29 -0.04
CA ALA A 56 -13.40 0.13 0.16
C ALA A 56 -12.69 -0.31 -1.14
N TRP A 57 -13.41 -0.41 -2.26
CA TRP A 57 -12.81 -0.72 -3.56
C TRP A 57 -11.87 0.38 -4.07
N ARG A 58 -12.23 1.66 -3.87
CA ARG A 58 -11.36 2.80 -4.19
C ARG A 58 -10.09 2.78 -3.37
N THR A 59 -10.18 2.44 -2.08
CA THR A 59 -9.01 2.32 -1.19
C THR A 59 -8.11 1.14 -1.55
N ALA A 60 -8.65 0.11 -2.22
CA ALA A 60 -7.86 -0.95 -2.82
C ALA A 60 -7.19 -0.55 -4.15
N GLY A 61 -7.37 0.70 -4.61
CA GLY A 61 -6.84 1.22 -5.87
C GLY A 61 -7.70 0.91 -7.09
N LEU A 62 -8.94 0.42 -6.90
CA LEU A 62 -9.84 0.10 -7.99
C LEU A 62 -10.79 1.26 -8.31
N SER A 63 -11.28 1.25 -9.54
CA SER A 63 -12.27 2.21 -10.04
C SER A 63 -13.57 1.48 -10.38
N PRO A 64 -14.69 2.21 -10.57
CA PRO A 64 -15.93 1.61 -11.04
C PRO A 64 -15.79 0.77 -12.32
N TYR A 65 -14.83 1.09 -13.18
CA TYR A 65 -14.61 0.39 -14.46
C TYR A 65 -13.85 -0.92 -14.32
N THR A 66 -13.07 -1.07 -13.25
CA THR A 66 -12.19 -2.23 -13.07
C THR A 66 -12.75 -3.23 -12.07
N VAL A 67 -13.77 -2.87 -11.29
CA VAL A 67 -14.29 -3.69 -10.17
C VAL A 67 -15.16 -4.88 -10.62
N GLN A 68 -15.85 -4.76 -11.75
CA GLN A 68 -16.88 -5.73 -12.14
C GLN A 68 -16.38 -7.18 -12.29
N PRO A 69 -15.21 -7.47 -12.92
CA PRO A 69 -14.70 -8.83 -13.00
C PRO A 69 -14.40 -9.44 -11.62
N LEU A 70 -13.91 -8.63 -10.68
CA LEU A 70 -13.54 -9.07 -9.34
C LEU A 70 -14.79 -9.44 -8.53
N LEU A 71 -15.86 -8.64 -8.64
CA LEU A 71 -17.15 -8.94 -8.04
C LEU A 71 -17.75 -10.24 -8.58
N ARG A 72 -17.66 -10.48 -9.89
CA ARG A 72 -18.11 -11.76 -10.50
C ARG A 72 -17.29 -12.95 -10.00
N ALA A 73 -16.02 -12.74 -9.71
CA ALA A 73 -15.14 -13.74 -9.10
C ALA A 73 -15.34 -13.89 -7.58
N GLY A 74 -16.28 -13.15 -6.97
CA GLY A 74 -16.53 -13.19 -5.52
C GLY A 74 -15.40 -12.61 -4.68
N MET A 75 -14.52 -11.80 -5.28
CA MET A 75 -13.39 -11.20 -4.57
C MET A 75 -13.84 -10.07 -3.65
N THR A 76 -13.12 -9.92 -2.54
CA THR A 76 -13.20 -8.75 -1.65
C THR A 76 -12.12 -7.72 -2.02
N PRO A 77 -12.22 -6.47 -1.53
CA PRO A 77 -11.13 -5.48 -1.67
C PRO A 77 -9.79 -6.00 -1.14
N ARG A 78 -9.80 -6.79 -0.04
CA ARG A 78 -8.62 -7.46 0.52
C ARG A 78 -7.98 -8.42 -0.48
N ASP A 79 -8.78 -9.25 -1.16
CA ASP A 79 -8.26 -10.16 -2.17
C ASP A 79 -7.61 -9.36 -3.31
N ALA A 80 -8.28 -8.31 -3.78
CA ALA A 80 -7.77 -7.47 -4.86
C ALA A 80 -6.42 -6.83 -4.53
N VAL A 81 -6.26 -6.27 -3.31
CA VAL A 81 -4.97 -5.73 -2.84
C VAL A 81 -3.93 -6.84 -2.79
N ARG A 82 -4.24 -7.98 -2.18
CA ARG A 82 -3.29 -9.09 -2.05
C ARG A 82 -2.77 -9.59 -3.40
N TRP A 83 -3.65 -9.80 -4.36
CA TRP A 83 -3.26 -10.22 -5.72
C TRP A 83 -2.45 -9.14 -6.44
N HIS A 84 -2.85 -7.87 -6.31
CA HIS A 84 -2.14 -6.75 -6.93
C HIS A 84 -0.72 -6.60 -6.38
N GLU A 85 -0.56 -6.66 -5.06
CA GLU A 85 0.72 -6.51 -4.37
C GLU A 85 1.67 -7.68 -4.64
N LEU A 86 1.11 -8.87 -4.91
CA LEU A 86 1.84 -10.03 -5.40
C LEU A 86 2.14 -9.97 -6.91
N GLY A 87 1.80 -8.88 -7.59
CA GLY A 87 2.20 -8.59 -8.96
C GLY A 87 1.25 -9.08 -10.05
N TYR A 88 -0.02 -9.37 -9.72
CA TYR A 88 -1.01 -9.77 -10.72
C TYR A 88 -1.88 -8.57 -11.12
N PRO A 89 -2.16 -8.38 -12.42
CA PRO A 89 -3.17 -7.43 -12.85
C PRO A 89 -4.56 -7.90 -12.39
N HIS A 90 -5.46 -6.97 -12.06
CA HIS A 90 -6.75 -7.30 -11.44
C HIS A 90 -7.64 -8.23 -12.30
N ALA A 91 -7.55 -8.15 -13.63
CA ALA A 91 -8.30 -9.04 -14.52
C ALA A 91 -7.83 -10.50 -14.40
N GLU A 92 -6.51 -10.73 -14.48
CA GLU A 92 -5.93 -12.07 -14.29
C GLU A 92 -6.19 -12.59 -12.87
N ALA A 93 -6.12 -11.71 -11.87
CA ALA A 93 -6.43 -12.05 -10.48
C ALA A 93 -7.87 -12.55 -10.32
N ALA A 94 -8.84 -11.91 -10.97
CA ALA A 94 -10.23 -12.34 -10.95
C ALA A 94 -10.42 -13.73 -11.58
N GLU A 95 -9.80 -13.99 -12.72
CA GLU A 95 -9.89 -15.30 -13.40
C GLU A 95 -9.32 -16.42 -12.53
N ARG A 96 -8.15 -16.21 -11.94
CA ARG A 96 -7.49 -17.21 -11.08
C ARG A 96 -8.22 -17.40 -9.74
N HIS A 97 -8.73 -16.33 -9.16
CA HIS A 97 -9.54 -16.42 -7.95
C HIS A 97 -10.83 -17.22 -8.21
N LEU A 98 -11.49 -16.99 -9.34
CA LEU A 98 -12.65 -17.77 -9.77
C LEU A 98 -12.30 -19.26 -9.97
N ALA A 99 -11.08 -19.58 -10.40
CA ALA A 99 -10.55 -20.94 -10.48
C ALA A 99 -10.17 -21.55 -9.11
N GLY A 100 -10.30 -20.80 -8.01
CA GLY A 100 -9.95 -21.25 -6.65
C GLY A 100 -8.44 -21.23 -6.34
N GLU A 101 -7.63 -20.60 -7.20
CA GLU A 101 -6.20 -20.47 -6.96
C GLU A 101 -5.90 -19.49 -5.82
N ARG A 102 -4.79 -19.70 -5.13
CA ARG A 102 -4.24 -18.75 -4.15
C ARG A 102 -3.05 -18.02 -4.77
N PRO A 103 -2.92 -16.69 -4.58
CA PRO A 103 -1.83 -15.95 -5.21
C PRO A 103 -0.49 -16.30 -4.55
N GLY A 104 0.49 -16.64 -5.38
CA GLY A 104 1.90 -16.76 -4.99
C GLY A 104 2.71 -15.54 -5.44
N PRO A 105 3.87 -15.23 -4.82
CA PRO A 105 4.67 -14.05 -5.18
C PRO A 105 5.09 -14.01 -6.65
N ARG A 106 4.69 -12.95 -7.36
CA ARG A 106 5.24 -12.53 -8.67
C ARG A 106 5.83 -11.11 -8.53
N GLY A 107 6.49 -10.64 -9.59
CA GLY A 107 7.07 -9.29 -9.62
C GLY A 107 8.18 -9.09 -8.58
N TRP A 108 8.17 -7.93 -7.92
CA TRP A 108 9.22 -7.50 -6.99
C TRP A 108 9.41 -8.47 -5.81
N LEU A 109 8.34 -9.01 -5.23
CA LEU A 109 8.42 -9.99 -4.15
C LEU A 109 9.07 -11.30 -4.59
N ARG A 110 8.80 -11.75 -5.83
CA ARG A 110 9.51 -12.91 -6.38
C ARG A 110 11.00 -12.62 -6.50
N THR A 111 11.37 -11.43 -6.95
CA THR A 111 12.78 -11.01 -7.05
C THR A 111 13.44 -10.96 -5.67
N LEU A 112 12.75 -10.43 -4.65
CA LEU A 112 13.26 -10.37 -3.29
C LEU A 112 13.44 -11.75 -2.65
N LEU A 113 12.47 -12.64 -2.85
CA LEU A 113 12.49 -14.00 -2.29
C LEU A 113 13.42 -14.94 -3.06
N ARG A 114 13.84 -14.56 -4.28
CA ARG A 114 14.76 -15.35 -5.13
C ARG A 114 16.22 -14.90 -4.99
N SER A 115 16.62 -14.49 -3.78
CA SER A 115 17.99 -14.06 -3.46
C SER A 115 18.95 -15.26 -3.32
N ARG A 116 19.21 -15.92 -4.44
CA ARG A 116 20.44 -16.70 -4.66
C ARG A 116 20.93 -16.40 -6.07
N SER A 117 21.53 -15.23 -6.26
CA SER A 117 22.40 -15.05 -7.43
C SER A 117 23.60 -15.99 -7.28
N PRO A 118 24.08 -16.61 -8.38
CA PRO A 118 25.32 -17.39 -8.36
C PRO A 118 26.47 -16.51 -7.88
N ARG A 119 27.22 -16.98 -6.89
CA ARG A 119 28.38 -16.28 -6.31
C ARG A 119 29.38 -15.91 -7.41
N PRO A 120 29.57 -14.64 -7.75
CA PRO A 120 30.73 -14.24 -8.55
C PRO A 120 31.96 -14.40 -7.65
N SER A 121 32.99 -15.10 -8.15
CA SER A 121 34.25 -15.28 -7.43
C SER A 121 35.04 -13.98 -7.27
N ALA A 122 34.72 -12.94 -8.04
CA ALA A 122 35.34 -11.62 -7.98
C ALA A 122 34.27 -10.52 -7.86
N LEU A 123 34.52 -9.55 -6.97
CA LEU A 123 33.72 -8.33 -6.87
C LEU A 123 34.09 -7.36 -8.00
N ASP A 124 33.10 -6.78 -8.66
CA ASP A 124 33.34 -5.71 -9.63
C ASP A 124 33.81 -4.40 -8.95
N GLY A 125 33.99 -3.33 -9.73
CA GLY A 125 34.46 -2.03 -9.21
C GLY A 125 33.53 -1.42 -8.16
N GLU A 126 32.23 -1.39 -8.45
CA GLU A 126 31.21 -0.79 -7.61
C GLU A 126 30.98 -1.61 -6.33
N GLN A 127 30.95 -2.94 -6.47
CA GLN A 127 30.84 -3.85 -5.32
C GLN A 127 32.06 -3.76 -4.39
N ARG A 128 33.27 -3.56 -4.92
CA ARG A 128 34.48 -3.36 -4.09
C ARG A 128 34.44 -2.05 -3.33
N GLU A 129 34.00 -0.97 -3.96
CA GLU A 129 33.84 0.32 -3.29
C GLU A 129 32.78 0.24 -2.19
N THR A 130 31.63 -0.36 -2.51
CA THR A 130 30.56 -0.62 -1.53
C THR A 130 31.07 -1.48 -0.37
N MET A 131 31.81 -2.57 -0.64
CA MET A 131 32.43 -3.41 0.39
C MET A 131 33.34 -2.60 1.32
N ARG A 132 34.20 -1.74 0.77
CA ARG A 132 35.08 -0.88 1.57
C ARG A 132 34.30 0.10 2.43
N ALA A 133 33.26 0.72 1.87
CA ALA A 133 32.41 1.66 2.61
C ALA A 133 31.69 0.97 3.78
N LEU A 134 31.13 -0.23 3.54
CA LEU A 134 30.48 -1.04 4.58
C LEU A 134 31.43 -1.39 5.72
N LEU A 135 32.62 -1.92 5.40
CA LEU A 135 33.63 -2.26 6.40
C LEU A 135 34.15 -1.03 7.14
N GLY A 136 34.34 0.09 6.43
CA GLY A 136 34.75 1.37 6.99
C GLY A 136 33.72 1.97 7.95
N GLY A 137 32.43 1.73 7.73
CA GLY A 137 31.33 2.07 8.63
C GLY A 137 31.15 1.09 9.81
N GLY A 138 32.02 0.09 9.95
CA GLY A 138 31.95 -0.88 11.05
C GLY A 138 30.96 -2.02 10.84
N VAL A 139 30.37 -2.16 9.63
CA VAL A 139 29.50 -3.29 9.31
C VAL A 139 30.32 -4.58 9.26
N PRO A 140 29.91 -5.66 9.94
CA PRO A 140 30.61 -6.94 9.90
C PRO A 140 30.75 -7.46 8.47
N ALA A 141 31.90 -8.05 8.12
CA ALA A 141 32.19 -8.54 6.78
C ALA A 141 31.15 -9.56 6.25
N ALA A 142 30.58 -10.38 7.14
CA ALA A 142 29.52 -11.32 6.79
C ALA A 142 28.23 -10.59 6.35
N THR A 143 27.82 -9.56 7.08
CA THR A 143 26.66 -8.71 6.74
C THR A 143 26.93 -7.92 5.47
N ALA A 144 28.11 -7.30 5.36
CA ALA A 144 28.50 -6.57 4.16
C ALA A 144 28.45 -7.45 2.91
N ARG A 145 28.93 -8.69 3.01
CA ARG A 145 28.86 -9.67 1.93
C ARG A 145 27.41 -10.07 1.62
N ALA A 146 26.57 -10.28 2.63
CA ALA A 146 25.17 -10.62 2.43
C ALA A 146 24.41 -9.54 1.65
N TYR A 147 24.68 -8.26 1.92
CA TYR A 147 24.11 -7.13 1.17
C TYR A 147 24.55 -7.15 -0.30
N LEU A 148 25.84 -7.34 -0.58
CA LEU A 148 26.35 -7.44 -1.95
C LEU A 148 25.80 -8.65 -2.71
N ASP A 149 25.71 -9.81 -2.05
CA ASP A 149 25.12 -11.03 -2.64
C ASP A 149 23.63 -10.87 -2.93
N ALA A 150 22.93 -10.02 -2.16
CA ALA A 150 21.56 -9.60 -2.42
C ALA A 150 21.45 -8.46 -3.46
N GLY A 151 22.57 -8.01 -4.03
CA GLY A 151 22.63 -7.01 -5.10
C GLY A 151 22.53 -5.56 -4.62
N TRP A 152 22.74 -5.29 -3.32
CA TRP A 152 22.77 -3.93 -2.80
C TRP A 152 24.13 -3.29 -3.05
N THR A 153 24.15 -2.10 -3.65
CA THR A 153 25.37 -1.31 -3.88
C THR A 153 25.20 0.14 -3.45
N GLY A 154 26.33 0.84 -3.32
CA GLY A 154 26.39 2.28 -3.07
C GLY A 154 25.94 2.71 -1.66
N ALA A 155 25.66 4.00 -1.51
CA ALA A 155 25.32 4.61 -0.22
C ALA A 155 24.06 4.00 0.43
N VAL A 156 23.08 3.61 -0.38
CA VAL A 156 21.85 2.97 0.11
C VAL A 156 22.16 1.63 0.79
N ALA A 157 23.11 0.84 0.27
CA ALA A 157 23.52 -0.41 0.90
C ALA A 157 24.13 -0.15 2.29
N VAL A 158 24.97 0.89 2.41
CA VAL A 158 25.62 1.27 3.66
C VAL A 158 24.59 1.67 4.72
N SER A 159 23.70 2.62 4.39
CA SER A 159 22.70 3.11 5.36
C SER A 159 21.77 2.01 5.87
N TRP A 160 21.43 1.03 5.02
CA TRP A 160 20.62 -0.10 5.46
C TRP A 160 21.43 -1.13 6.27
N ALA A 161 22.66 -1.43 5.88
CA ALA A 161 23.48 -2.42 6.58
C ALA A 161 23.88 -1.96 7.99
N GLU A 162 24.06 -0.67 8.21
CA GLU A 162 24.34 -0.08 9.52
C GLU A 162 23.20 -0.30 10.53
N THR A 163 21.97 -0.53 10.06
CA THR A 163 20.82 -0.83 10.93
C THR A 163 20.87 -2.23 11.54
N GLY A 164 21.71 -3.12 11.01
CA GLY A 164 21.78 -4.53 11.42
C GLY A 164 20.61 -5.39 10.93
N ILE A 165 19.67 -4.84 10.15
CA ILE A 165 18.61 -5.59 9.49
C ILE A 165 19.23 -6.46 8.39
N ASP A 166 18.73 -7.68 8.20
CA ASP A 166 19.20 -8.53 7.10
C ASP A 166 18.79 -7.96 5.73
N PRO A 167 19.50 -8.28 4.63
CA PRO A 167 19.23 -7.71 3.32
C PRO A 167 17.80 -7.95 2.79
N ALA A 168 17.15 -9.06 3.18
CA ALA A 168 15.79 -9.36 2.74
C ALA A 168 14.78 -8.52 3.52
N GLY A 169 14.92 -8.44 4.85
CA GLY A 169 14.11 -7.54 5.69
C GLY A 169 14.26 -6.07 5.27
N ALA A 170 15.49 -5.61 5.02
CA ALA A 170 15.77 -4.27 4.54
C ALA A 170 15.10 -3.97 3.19
N ALA A 171 15.05 -4.96 2.29
CA ALA A 171 14.39 -4.80 1.00
C ALA A 171 12.88 -4.66 1.13
N VAL A 172 12.26 -5.42 2.04
CA VAL A 172 10.83 -5.33 2.33
C VAL A 172 10.49 -3.97 2.95
N TYR A 173 11.22 -3.53 3.98
CA TYR A 173 11.01 -2.23 4.59
C TYR A 173 11.17 -1.07 3.60
N ARG A 174 12.23 -1.11 2.77
CA ARG A 174 12.44 -0.14 1.70
C ARG A 174 11.30 -0.15 0.69
N ALA A 175 10.80 -1.32 0.30
CA ALA A 175 9.70 -1.43 -0.66
C ALA A 175 8.35 -0.95 -0.09
N ILE A 176 8.17 -1.05 1.22
CA ILE A 176 7.02 -0.46 1.93
C ILE A 176 7.14 1.08 1.98
N GLY A 177 8.36 1.60 1.96
CA GLY A 177 8.64 3.04 1.95
C GLY A 177 9.25 3.56 3.26
N PHE A 178 9.69 2.68 4.15
CA PHE A 178 10.41 3.09 5.35
C PHE A 178 11.83 3.56 5.03
N THR A 179 12.28 4.55 5.78
CA THR A 179 13.70 4.92 5.86
C THR A 179 14.48 3.91 6.71
N PRO A 180 15.82 3.84 6.59
CA PRO A 180 16.63 2.96 7.44
C PRO A 180 16.43 3.21 8.94
N ALA A 181 16.29 4.46 9.36
CA ALA A 181 16.09 4.82 10.76
C ALA A 181 14.73 4.34 11.32
N GLU A 182 13.65 4.51 10.57
CA GLU A 182 12.32 4.02 10.95
C GLU A 182 12.29 2.49 11.01
N ALA A 183 12.91 1.84 10.02
CA ALA A 183 13.00 0.38 9.99
C ALA A 183 13.83 -0.17 11.14
N ALA A 184 14.94 0.48 11.51
CA ALA A 184 15.73 0.11 12.69
C ALA A 184 14.90 0.23 13.98
N GLY A 185 14.09 1.30 14.12
CA GLY A 185 13.18 1.47 15.25
C GLY A 185 12.06 0.43 15.31
N LEU A 186 11.60 -0.08 14.16
CA LEU A 186 10.64 -1.18 14.08
C LEU A 186 11.29 -2.53 14.43
N ALA A 187 12.45 -2.83 13.83
CA ALA A 187 13.19 -4.06 14.08
C ALA A 187 13.64 -4.17 15.55
N GLY A 188 14.07 -3.06 16.17
CA GLY A 188 14.39 -3.01 17.60
C GLY A 188 13.20 -3.30 18.52
N ARG A 189 11.96 -3.12 18.04
CA ARG A 189 10.72 -3.52 18.73
C ARG A 189 10.29 -4.95 18.40
N GLY A 190 11.09 -5.71 17.66
CA GLY A 190 10.77 -7.08 17.24
C GLY A 190 9.76 -7.18 16.11
N VAL A 191 9.50 -6.09 15.37
CA VAL A 191 8.61 -6.12 14.21
C VAL A 191 9.34 -6.77 13.04
N ASP A 192 8.78 -7.87 12.54
CA ASP A 192 9.26 -8.53 11.33
C ASP A 192 8.67 -7.86 10.08
N ALA A 193 9.50 -7.64 9.05
CA ALA A 193 9.10 -6.91 7.86
C ALA A 193 8.03 -7.64 7.03
N LEU A 194 8.15 -8.97 6.90
CA LEU A 194 7.18 -9.79 6.16
C LEU A 194 5.87 -9.95 6.95
N GLY A 195 5.96 -10.12 8.26
CA GLY A 195 4.82 -10.14 9.18
C GLY A 195 4.05 -8.82 9.11
N LEU A 196 4.74 -7.69 9.23
CA LEU A 196 4.14 -6.36 9.06
C LEU A 196 3.43 -6.25 7.72
N MET A 197 4.11 -6.55 6.61
CA MET A 197 3.51 -6.48 5.28
C MET A 197 2.23 -7.33 5.16
N ARG A 198 2.25 -8.57 5.67
CA ARG A 198 1.09 -9.46 5.66
C ARG A 198 -0.07 -8.89 6.45
N ASP A 199 0.19 -8.40 7.66
CA ASP A 199 -0.85 -7.90 8.56
C ASP A 199 -1.55 -6.66 7.96
N TRP A 200 -0.81 -5.82 7.23
CA TRP A 200 -1.37 -4.65 6.54
C TRP A 200 -2.14 -5.02 5.25
N TRP A 201 -1.68 -6.01 4.50
CA TRP A 201 -2.48 -6.54 3.38
C TRP A 201 -3.76 -7.21 3.85
N ASP A 202 -3.74 -7.87 5.00
CA ASP A 202 -4.94 -8.46 5.60
C ASP A 202 -5.97 -7.40 6.00
N ALA A 203 -5.53 -6.17 6.22
CA ALA A 203 -6.36 -4.99 6.41
C ALA A 203 -6.74 -4.25 5.10
N ALA A 204 -6.41 -4.83 3.93
CA ALA A 204 -6.62 -4.24 2.60
C ALA A 204 -5.90 -2.90 2.37
N ILE A 205 -4.75 -2.70 3.00
CA ILE A 205 -3.96 -1.47 2.86
C ILE A 205 -2.80 -1.72 1.87
N PRO A 206 -2.70 -0.93 0.78
CA PRO A 206 -1.59 -1.02 -0.17
C PRO A 206 -0.24 -0.76 0.50
N ARG A 207 0.81 -1.45 0.06
CA ARG A 207 2.14 -1.39 0.72
C ARG A 207 2.69 0.03 0.78
N THR A 208 2.37 0.87 -0.20
CA THR A 208 2.91 2.24 -0.33
C THR A 208 2.40 3.19 0.74
N GLU A 209 1.31 2.84 1.42
CA GLU A 209 0.73 3.66 2.49
C GLU A 209 1.15 3.21 3.88
N VAL A 210 1.60 1.96 4.02
CA VAL A 210 1.90 1.35 5.31
C VAL A 210 2.92 2.16 6.10
N ALA A 211 3.99 2.65 5.46
CA ALA A 211 4.99 3.46 6.13
C ALA A 211 4.38 4.72 6.77
N ALA A 212 3.55 5.46 6.03
CA ALA A 212 2.91 6.68 6.51
C ALA A 212 2.01 6.41 7.72
N TRP A 213 1.20 5.36 7.67
CA TRP A 213 0.32 5.00 8.78
C TRP A 213 1.09 4.53 10.02
N VAL A 214 2.13 3.71 9.84
CA VAL A 214 2.96 3.20 10.94
C VAL A 214 3.73 4.33 11.62
N VAL A 215 4.31 5.26 10.83
CA VAL A 215 5.01 6.43 11.36
C VAL A 215 4.05 7.36 12.10
N ALA A 216 2.80 7.48 11.64
CA ALA A 216 1.73 8.17 12.35
C ALA A 216 1.20 7.44 13.60
N GLY A 217 1.74 6.25 13.93
CA GLY A 217 1.40 5.51 15.14
C GLY A 217 0.13 4.67 15.05
N PHE A 218 -0.38 4.41 13.84
CA PHE A 218 -1.59 3.62 13.64
C PHE A 218 -1.29 2.13 13.46
N SER A 219 -2.17 1.27 13.99
CA SER A 219 -2.19 -0.14 13.62
C SER A 219 -2.87 -0.34 12.26
N ALA A 220 -2.67 -1.50 11.63
CA ALA A 220 -3.36 -1.85 10.39
C ALA A 220 -4.89 -1.78 10.52
N ALA A 221 -5.43 -2.16 11.69
CA ALA A 221 -6.86 -2.11 11.96
C ALA A 221 -7.38 -0.67 12.12
N ASP A 222 -6.61 0.22 12.75
CA ASP A 222 -6.97 1.63 12.88
C ASP A 222 -6.92 2.33 11.52
N ALA A 223 -5.89 2.04 10.72
CA ALA A 223 -5.73 2.58 9.39
C ALA A 223 -6.85 2.11 8.46
N ALA A 224 -7.27 0.84 8.55
CA ALA A 224 -8.43 0.35 7.78
C ALA A 224 -9.70 1.13 8.10
N ARG A 225 -9.99 1.34 9.40
CA ARG A 225 -11.15 2.15 9.83
C ARG A 225 -11.05 3.61 9.37
N ALA A 226 -9.86 4.21 9.45
CA ALA A 226 -9.64 5.57 8.99
C ALA A 226 -9.85 5.68 7.46
N ARG A 227 -9.41 4.68 6.69
CA ARG A 227 -9.64 4.62 5.23
C ARG A 227 -11.10 4.41 4.87
N GLU A 228 -11.82 3.60 5.62
CA GLU A 228 -13.29 3.46 5.50
C GLU A 228 -14.02 4.77 5.81
N ALA A 229 -13.45 5.64 6.64
CA ALA A 229 -13.95 6.99 6.87
C ALA A 229 -13.43 8.02 5.84
N GLY A 230 -12.71 7.58 4.79
CA GLY A 230 -12.16 8.43 3.75
C GLY A 230 -10.97 9.29 4.19
N THR A 231 -10.36 8.97 5.33
CA THR A 231 -9.27 9.72 5.94
C THR A 231 -7.92 9.19 5.48
N THR A 232 -7.02 10.08 5.05
CA THR A 232 -5.64 9.73 4.70
C THR A 232 -4.75 9.61 5.96
N ALA A 233 -3.57 8.98 5.83
CA ALA A 233 -2.61 8.87 6.93
C ALA A 233 -2.24 10.24 7.51
N GLU A 234 -2.05 11.23 6.64
CA GLU A 234 -1.72 12.61 7.03
C GLU A 234 -2.87 13.27 7.80
N GLN A 235 -4.10 13.17 7.29
CA GLN A 235 -5.27 13.72 7.97
C GLN A 235 -5.49 13.05 9.33
N ALA A 236 -5.34 11.73 9.40
CA ALA A 236 -5.47 10.98 10.64
C ALA A 236 -4.39 11.37 11.67
N ALA A 237 -3.15 11.57 11.23
CA ALA A 237 -2.06 12.05 12.07
C ALA A 237 -2.35 13.43 12.66
N VAL A 238 -2.86 14.37 11.84
CA VAL A 238 -3.27 15.71 12.30
C VAL A 238 -4.38 15.63 13.34
N LEU A 239 -5.43 14.83 13.08
CA LEU A 239 -6.55 14.66 14.03
C LEU A 239 -6.08 14.05 15.35
N ARG A 240 -5.14 13.10 15.31
CA ARG A 240 -4.55 12.49 16.50
C ARG A 240 -3.74 13.51 17.31
N ALA A 241 -2.90 14.29 16.66
CA ALA A 241 -2.13 15.36 17.30
C ALA A 241 -3.03 16.40 17.98
N LEU A 242 -4.19 16.71 17.38
CA LEU A 242 -5.19 17.60 17.98
C LEU A 242 -5.92 16.99 19.18
N ARG A 243 -6.05 15.65 19.24
CA ARG A 243 -6.67 14.93 20.37
C ARG A 243 -5.70 14.74 21.55
N GLY A 244 -4.40 14.84 21.33
CA GLY A 244 -3.36 14.71 22.37
C GLY A 244 -2.93 13.29 22.69
N ASP A 245 -3.13 12.34 21.76
CA ASP A 245 -2.78 10.90 21.86
C ASP A 245 -1.56 10.48 21.02
#